data_AF-A0A2D5ZZZ3-F1
#
_entry.id   AF-A0A2D5ZZZ3-F1
#
_cell.length_a   1.000
_cell.length_b   1.000
_cell.length_c   1.000
_cell.angle_alpha   90.00
_cell.angle_beta   90.00
_cell.angle_gamma   90.00
#
_symmetry.space_group_name_H-M   'P 1'
#
loop_
_entity.id
_entity.type
_entity.pdbx_description
1 polymer ?
#
loop_
_entity_poly.entity_id
_entity_poly.type
_entity_poly.pdbx_seq_one_letter_code
_entity_poly.pdbx_strand_id
1 'polypeptide(L)'
;MFNLIDGQNETVKNCIDYSPAIRGVVSVTSEQEIKELLYEANAQGFSVYPYSRGNNWGYGAKAPISSNSVLLDLSAMNEISGYDDQLGIVTVQPGVTYQQLNHYLSSQSSQWLTPVHGGGPECSVLGNILERGFGLTPIEDHFGAARSFRCLLPDGSLYQSKLTSMGLGGIDQAGKWGIGPYLDGLFTQSNFGVVTQVTLQLAPNPQSIAMFRAGLQQSDLPKAIAAVRELQKDFRGVLGGVNLLNQARVVSMFTSYPSEKAMNNQPLTKLEIEGLSESLMAPDWTIIGSLYGPKPVVKAVSKLVQKRLKEVCGSYQYIDESRLDMAQKLFNVLPNRWFSGYRQQLSAVHEAFQIFRGTPKNTALNLAYWVRNPQLPKTFRPDADDCGLIWYSPLIEMRAERVSQFCQSMEHLSQQYGQNNLITLTCFDSSMFEATVPILYNKTVEGASKAARDFFLQALAENRKLGFHPYRLPIFAMEPIYNASGDGLEDRIKRALDPNRVIAPGRYVK
;
A
#
# COMPACT_ATOMS: atom_id res chain seq x y z
N MET A 1 19.07 3.89 -31.18
CA MET A 1 19.77 2.75 -30.56
C MET A 1 19.92 3.09 -29.09
N PHE A 2 19.08 2.52 -28.22
CA PHE A 2 19.21 2.77 -26.78
C PHE A 2 20.58 2.29 -26.34
N ASN A 3 21.34 3.12 -25.62
CA ASN A 3 22.52 2.67 -24.91
C ASN A 3 22.04 1.76 -23.77
N LEU A 4 21.80 0.49 -24.08
CA LEU A 4 21.66 -0.55 -23.07
C LEU A 4 22.98 -0.51 -22.29
N ILE A 5 22.92 -0.06 -21.04
CA ILE A 5 24.02 -0.32 -20.12
C ILE A 5 24.16 -1.84 -20.11
N ASP A 6 25.32 -2.34 -20.56
CA ASP A 6 25.60 -3.77 -20.73
C ASP A 6 25.59 -4.42 -19.35
N GLY A 7 24.38 -4.80 -18.93
CA GLY A 7 24.07 -5.32 -17.60
C GLY A 7 23.89 -6.82 -17.61
N GLN A 8 24.56 -7.55 -18.52
CA GLN A 8 24.54 -9.01 -18.50
C GLN A 8 24.96 -9.47 -17.09
N ASN A 9 23.97 -9.99 -16.34
CA ASN A 9 24.05 -10.45 -14.95
C ASN A 9 23.86 -9.40 -13.83
N GLU A 10 23.33 -8.21 -14.11
CA GLU A 10 22.90 -7.32 -13.01
C GLU A 10 21.64 -7.85 -12.33
N THR A 11 21.64 -7.81 -10.99
CA THR A 11 20.48 -8.15 -10.15
C THR A 11 19.93 -6.90 -9.48
N VAL A 12 18.62 -6.81 -9.37
CA VAL A 12 17.96 -5.68 -8.73
C VAL A 12 17.91 -5.91 -7.22
N LYS A 13 18.57 -5.03 -6.45
CA LYS A 13 18.41 -5.00 -5.00
C LYS A 13 16.94 -4.74 -4.62
N ASN A 14 16.42 -5.53 -3.68
CA ASN A 14 15.07 -5.38 -3.15
C ASN A 14 14.95 -6.01 -1.75
N CYS A 15 13.78 -5.82 -1.11
CA CYS A 15 13.55 -6.31 0.26
C CYS A 15 13.23 -7.80 0.36
N ILE A 16 12.79 -8.43 -0.73
CA ILE A 16 12.34 -9.84 -0.76
C ILE A 16 13.47 -10.82 -1.10
N ASP A 17 14.65 -10.28 -1.46
CA ASP A 17 15.87 -10.99 -1.81
C ASP A 17 15.67 -12.04 -2.92
N TYR A 18 14.91 -11.63 -3.94
CA TYR A 18 14.62 -12.41 -5.14
C TYR A 18 14.64 -11.46 -6.34
N SER A 19 15.51 -11.70 -7.32
CA SER A 19 15.58 -10.93 -8.55
C SER A 19 16.03 -11.83 -9.71
N PRO A 20 15.22 -11.97 -10.77
CA PRO A 20 15.69 -12.49 -12.04
C PRO A 20 16.77 -11.58 -12.64
N ALA A 21 17.59 -12.14 -13.53
CA ALA A 21 18.60 -11.39 -14.27
C ALA A 21 17.96 -10.46 -15.31
N ILE A 22 18.49 -9.25 -15.43
CA ILE A 22 18.04 -8.24 -16.39
C ILE A 22 19.03 -8.08 -17.54
N ARG A 23 18.57 -7.55 -18.68
CA ARG A 23 19.45 -7.15 -19.81
C ARG A 23 20.08 -5.77 -19.58
N GLY A 24 19.38 -4.91 -18.86
CA GLY A 24 19.77 -3.53 -18.61
C GLY A 24 18.57 -2.68 -18.20
N VAL A 25 18.82 -1.38 -18.04
CA VAL A 25 17.82 -0.38 -17.68
C VAL A 25 17.81 0.72 -18.74
N VAL A 26 16.61 1.12 -19.18
CA VAL A 26 16.40 2.24 -20.09
C VAL A 26 15.48 3.24 -19.40
N SER A 27 15.97 4.45 -19.17
CA SER A 27 15.16 5.57 -18.68
C SER A 27 14.64 6.38 -19.85
N VAL A 28 13.36 6.77 -19.78
CA VAL A 28 12.67 7.51 -20.83
C VAL A 28 12.03 8.78 -20.29
N THR A 29 11.84 9.76 -21.17
CA THR A 29 11.19 11.03 -20.88
C THR A 29 9.92 11.26 -21.71
N SER A 30 9.67 10.42 -22.72
CA SER A 30 8.54 10.60 -23.63
C SER A 30 7.91 9.27 -24.07
N GLU A 31 6.65 9.34 -24.51
CA GLU A 31 5.95 8.20 -25.11
C GLU A 31 6.62 7.70 -26.39
N GLN A 32 7.28 8.59 -27.13
CA GLN A 32 7.96 8.22 -28.38
C GLN A 32 9.12 7.25 -28.12
N GLU A 33 9.92 7.50 -27.08
CA GLU A 33 10.99 6.59 -26.66
C GLU A 33 10.45 5.24 -26.19
N ILE A 34 9.30 5.22 -25.50
CA ILE A 34 8.65 3.97 -25.11
C ILE A 34 8.24 3.17 -26.36
N LYS A 35 7.63 3.82 -27.35
CA LYS A 35 7.24 3.16 -28.61
C LYS A 35 8.44 2.57 -29.32
N GLU A 36 9.53 3.33 -29.45
CA GLU A 36 10.78 2.86 -30.06
C GLU A 36 11.34 1.63 -29.33
N LEU A 37 11.32 1.64 -28.00
CA LEU A 37 11.76 0.48 -27.21
C LEU A 37 10.85 -0.74 -27.42
N LEU A 38 9.53 -0.56 -27.48
CA LEU A 38 8.58 -1.64 -27.73
C LEU A 38 8.75 -2.23 -29.14
N TYR A 39 9.01 -1.40 -30.16
CA TYR A 39 9.33 -1.88 -31.50
C TYR A 39 10.61 -2.72 -31.52
N GLU A 40 11.66 -2.26 -30.85
CA GLU A 40 12.92 -2.99 -30.75
C GLU A 40 12.76 -4.32 -29.99
N ALA A 41 11.96 -4.31 -28.91
CA ALA A 41 11.64 -5.49 -28.13
C ALA A 41 10.92 -6.57 -28.96
N ASN A 42 9.95 -6.16 -29.78
CA ASN A 42 9.28 -7.03 -30.74
C ASN A 42 10.26 -7.58 -31.79
N ALA A 43 11.14 -6.75 -32.34
CA ALA A 43 12.07 -7.14 -33.40
C ALA A 43 13.17 -8.09 -32.91
N GLN A 44 13.67 -7.87 -31.70
CA GLN A 44 14.81 -8.62 -31.13
C GLN A 44 14.42 -9.74 -30.16
N GLY A 45 13.15 -9.87 -29.80
CA GLY A 45 12.66 -10.93 -28.91
C GLY A 45 13.12 -10.78 -27.45
N PHE A 46 13.15 -9.56 -26.92
CA PHE A 46 13.32 -9.31 -25.49
C PHE A 46 12.05 -8.73 -24.88
N SER A 47 11.93 -8.80 -23.55
CA SER A 47 10.79 -8.24 -22.83
C SER A 47 11.13 -6.91 -22.16
N VAL A 48 10.12 -6.08 -21.95
CA VAL A 48 10.20 -4.78 -21.28
C VAL A 48 9.41 -4.86 -19.99
N TYR A 49 10.03 -4.52 -18.86
CA TYR A 49 9.38 -4.47 -17.55
C TYR A 49 9.26 -3.00 -17.11
N PRO A 50 8.10 -2.36 -17.31
CA PRO A 50 7.90 -0.97 -16.92
C PRO A 50 7.80 -0.83 -15.41
N TYR A 51 8.43 0.22 -14.88
CA TYR A 51 8.21 0.67 -13.52
C TYR A 51 8.20 2.18 -13.45
N SER A 52 7.46 2.71 -12.47
CA SER A 52 7.43 4.13 -12.16
C SER A 52 8.66 4.53 -11.33
N ARG A 53 8.52 4.64 -10.00
CA ARG A 53 9.64 4.95 -9.09
C ARG A 53 10.35 3.71 -8.54
N GLY A 54 9.74 2.52 -8.66
CA GLY A 54 10.34 1.25 -8.22
C GLY A 54 10.25 0.99 -6.71
N ASN A 55 9.57 1.85 -5.94
CA ASN A 55 9.41 1.74 -4.49
C ASN A 55 8.33 0.72 -4.07
N ASN A 56 8.18 -0.38 -4.82
CA ASN A 56 7.21 -1.43 -4.50
C ASN A 56 7.75 -2.44 -3.45
N TRP A 57 8.21 -1.90 -2.31
CA TRP A 57 8.89 -2.67 -1.28
C TRP A 57 7.99 -3.74 -0.66
N GLY A 58 8.57 -4.90 -0.39
CA GLY A 58 7.85 -6.08 0.07
C GLY A 58 7.16 -6.91 -1.03
N TYR A 59 7.12 -6.41 -2.27
CA TYR A 59 6.55 -7.12 -3.41
C TYR A 59 7.54 -7.35 -4.57
N GLY A 60 8.74 -6.76 -4.51
CA GLY A 60 9.79 -6.92 -5.54
C GLY A 60 10.44 -5.62 -5.99
N ALA A 61 9.99 -4.47 -5.50
CA ALA A 61 10.50 -3.16 -5.91
C ALA A 61 10.43 -2.99 -7.44
N LYS A 62 11.58 -2.89 -8.12
CA LYS A 62 11.69 -2.81 -9.59
C LYS A 62 12.17 -4.12 -10.24
N ALA A 63 12.29 -5.20 -9.48
CA ALA A 63 12.72 -6.50 -10.02
C ALA A 63 11.63 -7.05 -10.96
N PRO A 64 12.00 -7.60 -12.13
CA PRO A 64 11.05 -8.20 -13.05
C PRO A 64 10.64 -9.59 -12.58
N ILE A 65 9.70 -10.21 -13.29
CA ILE A 65 9.24 -11.59 -13.02
C ILE A 65 10.03 -12.58 -13.87
N SER A 66 10.20 -12.29 -15.15
CA SER A 66 11.00 -13.08 -16.08
C SER A 66 12.43 -12.57 -16.18
N SER A 67 13.34 -13.50 -16.46
CA SER A 67 14.65 -13.15 -17.00
C SER A 67 14.49 -12.54 -18.40
N ASN A 68 15.59 -12.05 -18.99
CA ASN A 68 15.59 -11.49 -20.35
C ASN A 68 14.76 -10.20 -20.49
N SER A 69 14.61 -9.47 -19.39
CA SER A 69 13.85 -8.21 -19.31
C SER A 69 14.77 -6.99 -19.37
N VAL A 70 14.42 -5.99 -20.17
CA VAL A 70 14.91 -4.62 -20.04
C VAL A 70 13.99 -3.87 -19.08
N LEU A 71 14.55 -3.28 -18.03
CA LEU A 71 13.74 -2.46 -17.14
C LEU A 71 13.49 -1.09 -17.79
N LEU A 72 12.23 -0.72 -17.94
CA LEU A 72 11.82 0.58 -18.46
C LEU A 72 11.50 1.50 -17.29
N ASP A 73 12.41 2.45 -17.05
CA ASP A 73 12.31 3.45 -15.99
C ASP A 73 11.53 4.68 -16.48
N LEU A 74 10.31 4.81 -15.95
CA LEU A 74 9.39 5.92 -16.26
C LEU A 74 9.50 7.07 -15.24
N SER A 75 10.47 7.04 -14.32
CA SER A 75 10.56 8.00 -13.22
C SER A 75 10.78 9.45 -13.67
N ALA A 76 11.36 9.66 -14.84
CA ALA A 76 11.58 10.99 -15.42
C ALA A 76 10.32 11.58 -16.09
N MET A 77 9.30 10.77 -16.40
CA MET A 77 7.99 11.26 -16.84
C MET A 77 7.18 11.72 -15.62
N ASN A 78 7.42 12.94 -15.14
CA ASN A 78 6.90 13.44 -13.86
C ASN A 78 6.05 14.71 -13.97
N GLU A 79 5.41 14.93 -15.11
CA GLU A 79 4.49 16.05 -15.32
C GLU A 79 3.18 15.87 -14.54
N ILE A 80 2.71 16.98 -13.95
CA ILE A 80 1.37 17.14 -13.37
C ILE A 80 0.61 18.14 -14.25
N SER A 81 -0.56 17.74 -14.74
CA SER A 81 -1.36 18.55 -15.67
C SER A 81 -2.87 18.31 -15.45
N GLY A 82 -3.72 19.02 -16.21
CA GLY A 82 -5.17 18.80 -16.16
C GLY A 82 -5.82 19.05 -14.79
N TYR A 83 -5.21 19.91 -13.96
CA TYR A 83 -5.78 20.26 -12.66
C TYR A 83 -7.03 21.13 -12.83
N ASP A 84 -8.15 20.64 -12.31
CA ASP A 84 -9.42 21.36 -12.23
C ASP A 84 -9.83 21.50 -10.76
N ASP A 85 -9.73 22.71 -10.23
CA ASP A 85 -10.04 23.03 -8.83
C ASP A 85 -11.55 23.02 -8.52
N GLN A 86 -12.41 23.10 -9.53
CA GLN A 86 -13.86 23.03 -9.31
C GLN A 86 -14.32 21.57 -9.19
N LEU A 87 -13.74 20.68 -9.99
CA LEU A 87 -14.08 19.26 -10.03
C LEU A 87 -13.20 18.40 -9.11
N GLY A 88 -12.03 18.90 -8.72
CA GLY A 88 -11.08 18.15 -7.91
C GLY A 88 -10.44 17.01 -8.67
N ILE A 89 -10.08 17.22 -9.93
CA ILE A 89 -9.38 16.23 -10.76
C ILE A 89 -7.98 16.71 -11.13
N VAL A 90 -7.06 15.78 -11.31
CA VAL A 90 -5.67 16.05 -11.72
C VAL A 90 -5.11 14.88 -12.50
N THR A 91 -4.30 15.17 -13.51
CA THR A 91 -3.59 14.18 -14.32
C THR A 91 -2.13 14.11 -13.90
N VAL A 92 -1.63 12.89 -13.72
CA VAL A 92 -0.24 12.64 -13.32
C VAL A 92 0.43 11.62 -14.24
N GLN A 93 1.71 11.86 -14.55
CA GLN A 93 2.57 10.89 -15.20
C GLN A 93 3.20 9.89 -14.19
N PRO A 94 3.83 8.79 -14.63
CA PRO A 94 4.30 7.71 -13.76
C PRO A 94 5.33 8.16 -12.74
N GLY A 95 6.20 9.10 -13.11
CA GLY A 95 7.23 9.66 -12.26
C GLY A 95 6.72 10.59 -11.16
N VAL A 96 5.45 11.03 -11.18
CA VAL A 96 4.93 11.92 -10.13
C VAL A 96 4.86 11.20 -8.79
N THR A 97 5.57 11.72 -7.79
CA THR A 97 5.50 11.21 -6.41
C THR A 97 4.36 11.85 -5.63
N TYR A 98 3.96 11.21 -4.52
CA TYR A 98 3.00 11.80 -3.58
C TYR A 98 3.49 13.15 -3.03
N GLN A 99 4.79 13.30 -2.75
CA GLN A 99 5.36 14.58 -2.32
C GLN A 99 5.25 15.66 -3.40
N GLN A 100 5.55 15.31 -4.66
CA GLN A 100 5.43 16.25 -5.78
C GLN A 100 3.99 16.70 -5.98
N LEU A 101 3.02 15.77 -5.92
CA LEU A 101 1.61 16.11 -6.00
C LEU A 101 1.16 16.99 -4.82
N ASN A 102 1.63 16.70 -3.61
CA ASN A 102 1.34 17.52 -2.43
C ASN A 102 1.86 18.95 -2.56
N HIS A 103 3.11 19.12 -3.00
CA HIS A 103 3.67 20.44 -3.28
C HIS A 103 2.92 21.18 -4.38
N TYR A 104 2.56 20.49 -5.46
CA TYR A 104 1.78 21.07 -6.55
C TYR A 104 0.43 21.60 -6.04
N LEU A 105 -0.37 20.77 -5.38
CA LEU A 105 -1.69 21.17 -4.86
C LEU A 105 -1.58 22.31 -3.82
N SER A 106 -0.56 22.27 -2.97
CA SER A 106 -0.28 23.35 -2.01
C SER A 106 0.05 24.67 -2.73
N SER A 107 0.84 24.62 -3.81
CA SER A 107 1.17 25.81 -4.60
C SER A 107 -0.03 26.42 -5.33
N GLN A 108 -1.04 25.60 -5.63
CA GLN A 108 -2.32 26.05 -6.19
C GLN A 108 -3.29 26.57 -5.13
N SER A 109 -2.93 26.56 -3.84
CA SER A 109 -3.87 26.80 -2.74
C SER A 109 -5.13 25.93 -2.82
N SER A 110 -4.94 24.67 -3.25
CA SER A 110 -6.02 23.72 -3.53
C SER A 110 -6.93 23.49 -2.32
N GLN A 111 -8.23 23.41 -2.58
CA GLN A 111 -9.21 22.94 -1.60
C GLN A 111 -9.29 21.40 -1.52
N TRP A 112 -8.46 20.69 -2.28
CA TRP A 112 -8.45 19.24 -2.39
C TRP A 112 -7.22 18.63 -1.71
N LEU A 113 -7.38 17.43 -1.16
CA LEU A 113 -6.32 16.69 -0.51
C LEU A 113 -5.52 15.89 -1.52
N THR A 114 -4.20 15.85 -1.30
CA THR A 114 -3.37 14.81 -1.89
C THR A 114 -3.75 13.46 -1.31
N PRO A 115 -3.95 12.40 -2.13
CA PRO A 115 -4.06 11.05 -1.60
C PRO A 115 -2.77 10.69 -0.84
N VAL A 116 -2.84 9.84 0.17
CA VAL A 116 -1.65 9.40 0.93
C VAL A 116 -1.72 7.92 1.22
N HIS A 117 -0.56 7.28 1.30
CA HIS A 117 -0.44 5.85 1.62
C HIS A 117 0.75 5.59 2.56
N GLY A 118 0.84 4.36 3.06
CA GLY A 118 1.90 3.96 4.01
C GLY A 118 3.30 3.72 3.41
N GLY A 119 3.48 3.84 2.08
CA GLY A 119 4.77 3.58 1.43
C GLY A 119 5.71 4.79 1.36
N GLY A 120 5.23 5.98 1.77
CA GLY A 120 6.05 7.17 1.91
C GLY A 120 5.99 8.15 0.72
N PRO A 121 6.61 9.34 0.87
CA PRO A 121 6.42 10.46 -0.04
C PRO A 121 7.00 10.28 -1.44
N GLU A 122 8.03 9.43 -1.58
CA GLU A 122 8.77 9.21 -2.83
C GLU A 122 8.14 8.14 -3.73
N CYS A 123 7.10 7.44 -3.26
CA CYS A 123 6.36 6.50 -4.09
C CYS A 123 5.59 7.21 -5.21
N SER A 124 5.45 6.54 -6.35
CA SER A 124 4.63 7.02 -7.46
C SER A 124 3.14 6.95 -7.13
N VAL A 125 2.41 8.03 -7.45
CA VAL A 125 0.94 8.07 -7.36
C VAL A 125 0.35 7.05 -8.34
N LEU A 126 0.71 7.17 -9.62
CA LEU A 126 0.24 6.29 -10.68
C LEU A 126 0.63 4.82 -10.44
N GLY A 127 1.89 4.56 -10.08
CA GLY A 127 2.37 3.20 -9.83
C GLY A 127 1.63 2.53 -8.66
N ASN A 128 1.21 3.28 -7.65
CA ASN A 128 0.38 2.76 -6.58
C ASN A 128 -1.07 2.48 -7.04
N ILE A 129 -1.65 3.33 -7.89
CA ILE A 129 -2.96 3.13 -8.52
C ILE A 129 -2.98 1.84 -9.35
N LEU A 130 -1.98 1.62 -10.20
CA LEU A 130 -1.90 0.40 -11.03
C LEU A 130 -1.83 -0.87 -10.21
N GLU A 131 -1.35 -0.76 -8.98
CA GLU A 131 -1.22 -1.88 -8.06
C GLU A 131 -2.42 -2.03 -7.12
N ARG A 132 -3.46 -1.20 -7.33
CA ARG A 132 -4.67 -1.12 -6.52
C ARG A 132 -4.36 -0.85 -5.05
N GLY A 133 -3.37 0.02 -4.82
CA GLY A 133 -3.04 0.47 -3.47
C GLY A 133 -4.15 1.32 -2.88
N PHE A 134 -4.14 1.42 -1.56
CA PHE A 134 -5.10 2.22 -0.80
C PHE A 134 -4.42 3.22 0.12
N GLY A 135 -5.22 4.16 0.62
CA GLY A 135 -4.76 5.28 1.41
C GLY A 135 -5.50 5.52 2.73
N LEU A 136 -5.17 6.65 3.34
CA LEU A 136 -5.70 7.08 4.65
C LEU A 136 -6.60 8.31 4.54
N THR A 137 -6.65 8.97 3.38
CA THR A 137 -7.53 10.11 3.07
C THR A 137 -8.94 9.63 2.70
N PRO A 138 -9.98 10.50 2.70
CA PRO A 138 -11.38 10.09 2.53
C PRO A 138 -11.74 9.32 1.25
N ILE A 139 -10.91 9.40 0.21
CA ILE A 139 -10.96 8.45 -0.92
C ILE A 139 -9.81 7.48 -0.70
N GLU A 140 -10.10 6.34 -0.05
CA GLU A 140 -9.08 5.35 0.29
C GLU A 140 -8.71 4.44 -0.89
N ASP A 141 -9.68 4.07 -1.73
CA ASP A 141 -9.45 3.24 -2.92
C ASP A 141 -8.88 4.11 -4.05
N HIS A 142 -7.56 4.02 -4.26
CA HIS A 142 -6.88 4.86 -5.25
C HIS A 142 -7.21 4.45 -6.69
N PHE A 143 -7.44 3.16 -6.95
CA PHE A 143 -7.95 2.76 -8.27
C PHE A 143 -9.42 3.16 -8.43
N GLY A 144 -10.19 3.11 -7.34
CA GLY A 144 -11.52 3.69 -7.23
C GLY A 144 -11.57 5.16 -7.66
N ALA A 145 -10.54 5.93 -7.32
CA ALA A 145 -10.37 7.34 -7.64
C ALA A 145 -9.98 7.62 -9.10
N ALA A 146 -9.41 6.65 -9.82
CA ALA A 146 -8.97 6.84 -11.20
C ALA A 146 -10.17 7.08 -12.14
N ARG A 147 -9.99 8.00 -13.09
CA ARG A 147 -11.02 8.47 -14.02
C ARG A 147 -10.71 8.13 -15.47
N SER A 148 -9.47 8.33 -15.88
CA SER A 148 -9.04 8.04 -17.25
C SER A 148 -7.57 7.65 -17.32
N PHE A 149 -7.24 6.84 -18.32
CA PHE A 149 -5.92 6.28 -18.54
C PHE A 149 -5.41 6.61 -19.95
N ARG A 150 -4.09 6.84 -20.04
CA ARG A 150 -3.35 6.87 -21.30
C ARG A 150 -2.27 5.80 -21.24
N CYS A 151 -2.20 4.96 -22.26
CA CYS A 151 -1.33 3.78 -22.25
C CYS A 151 -0.79 3.47 -23.64
N LEU A 152 0.43 2.96 -23.72
CA LEU A 152 0.98 2.34 -24.93
C LEU A 152 0.81 0.83 -24.87
N LEU A 153 0.20 0.27 -25.91
CA LEU A 153 0.01 -1.16 -26.10
C LEU A 153 1.31 -1.83 -26.60
N PRO A 154 1.42 -3.17 -26.56
CA PRO A 154 2.63 -3.91 -26.92
C PRO A 154 3.15 -3.66 -28.34
N ASP A 155 2.28 -3.25 -29.26
CA ASP A 155 2.60 -2.88 -30.65
C ASP A 155 2.99 -1.40 -30.82
N GLY A 156 3.06 -0.65 -29.72
CA GLY A 156 3.34 0.79 -29.70
C GLY A 156 2.12 1.67 -30.00
N SER A 157 0.95 1.09 -30.27
CA SER A 157 -0.28 1.86 -30.47
C SER A 157 -0.76 2.50 -29.15
N LEU A 158 -1.50 3.60 -29.27
CA LEU A 158 -1.98 4.37 -28.13
C LEU A 158 -3.38 3.93 -27.73
N TYR A 159 -3.54 3.54 -26.47
CA TYR A 159 -4.83 3.40 -25.80
C TYR A 159 -5.25 4.71 -25.12
N GLN A 160 -6.49 5.10 -25.38
CA GLN A 160 -7.28 6.07 -24.62
C GLN A 160 -8.74 5.64 -24.65
N SER A 161 -9.57 6.16 -23.75
CA SER A 161 -11.01 5.91 -23.79
C SER A 161 -11.62 6.40 -25.12
N LYS A 162 -12.76 5.80 -25.49
CA LYS A 162 -13.51 6.19 -26.68
C LYS A 162 -13.95 7.66 -26.66
N LEU A 163 -14.31 8.19 -25.49
CA LEU A 163 -14.68 9.59 -25.34
C LEU A 163 -13.50 10.51 -25.65
N THR A 164 -12.33 10.21 -25.08
CA THR A 164 -11.10 10.96 -25.37
C THR A 164 -10.75 10.88 -26.87
N SER A 165 -10.86 9.71 -27.51
CA SER A 165 -10.63 9.57 -28.95
C SER A 165 -11.60 10.37 -29.83
N MET A 166 -12.79 10.70 -29.32
CA MET A 166 -13.79 11.56 -29.99
C MET A 166 -13.59 13.05 -29.72
N GLY A 167 -12.52 13.44 -29.02
CA GLY A 167 -12.27 14.82 -28.59
C GLY A 167 -13.07 15.25 -27.36
N LEU A 168 -13.69 14.31 -26.64
CA LEU A 168 -14.50 14.56 -25.43
C LEU A 168 -13.72 14.29 -24.14
N GLY A 169 -12.43 14.63 -24.12
CA GLY A 169 -11.52 14.32 -23.01
C GLY A 169 -11.93 14.92 -21.67
N GLY A 170 -12.55 16.10 -21.64
CA GLY A 170 -13.05 16.69 -20.39
C GLY A 170 -14.17 15.86 -19.74
N ILE A 171 -15.07 15.29 -20.54
CA ILE A 171 -16.14 14.40 -20.03
C ILE A 171 -15.53 13.08 -19.56
N ASP A 172 -14.55 12.55 -20.28
CA ASP A 172 -13.83 11.34 -19.91
C ASP A 172 -13.10 11.48 -18.57
N GLN A 173 -12.43 12.61 -18.36
CA GLN A 173 -11.69 12.90 -17.13
C GLN A 173 -12.59 13.17 -15.92
N ALA A 174 -13.77 13.74 -16.13
CA ALA A 174 -14.76 13.96 -15.07
C ALA A 174 -15.59 12.69 -14.76
N GLY A 175 -15.87 11.89 -15.79
CA GLY A 175 -16.57 10.61 -15.69
C GLY A 175 -15.65 9.45 -15.33
N LYS A 176 -16.20 8.29 -14.96
CA LYS A 176 -15.42 7.07 -14.71
C LYS A 176 -15.55 6.03 -15.82
N TRP A 177 -16.78 5.82 -16.31
CA TRP A 177 -17.09 4.63 -17.08
C TRP A 177 -16.90 4.78 -18.59
N GLY A 178 -16.82 6.00 -19.09
CA GLY A 178 -16.83 6.27 -20.52
C GLY A 178 -18.10 5.73 -21.21
N ILE A 179 -17.93 5.17 -22.41
CA ILE A 179 -18.99 4.50 -23.17
C ILE A 179 -18.50 3.13 -23.67
N GLY A 180 -19.38 2.11 -23.65
CA GLY A 180 -19.03 0.74 -24.04
C GLY A 180 -18.33 -0.04 -22.92
N PRO A 181 -17.51 -1.05 -23.26
CA PRO A 181 -16.72 -1.80 -22.27
C PRO A 181 -15.76 -0.90 -21.50
N TYR A 182 -15.72 -1.02 -20.18
CA TYR A 182 -14.75 -0.32 -19.33
C TYR A 182 -13.44 -1.11 -19.30
N LEU A 183 -12.45 -0.65 -20.08
CA LEU A 183 -11.18 -1.37 -20.29
C LEU A 183 -10.06 -0.90 -19.36
N ASP A 184 -10.20 0.23 -18.67
CA ASP A 184 -9.15 0.78 -17.81
C ASP A 184 -8.71 -0.20 -16.70
N GLY A 185 -9.64 -1.01 -16.21
CA GLY A 185 -9.35 -2.07 -15.24
C GLY A 185 -8.36 -3.12 -15.73
N LEU A 186 -8.24 -3.32 -17.05
CA LEU A 186 -7.24 -4.23 -17.62
C LEU A 186 -5.82 -3.76 -17.27
N PHE A 187 -5.54 -2.47 -17.13
CA PHE A 187 -4.17 -1.97 -16.93
C PHE A 187 -3.68 -2.02 -15.47
N THR A 188 -4.45 -2.61 -14.55
CA THR A 188 -4.06 -2.71 -13.13
C THR A 188 -3.69 -4.15 -12.75
N GLN A 189 -2.55 -4.32 -12.07
CA GLN A 189 -1.96 -5.62 -11.76
C GLN A 189 -1.95 -6.54 -12.98
N SER A 190 -1.35 -6.08 -14.07
CA SER A 190 -1.34 -6.79 -15.35
C SER A 190 -0.14 -6.41 -16.20
N ASN A 191 -0.11 -6.89 -17.45
CA ASN A 191 0.92 -6.58 -18.44
C ASN A 191 0.34 -6.23 -19.81
N PHE A 192 -0.85 -5.63 -19.88
CA PHE A 192 -1.49 -5.29 -21.15
C PHE A 192 -0.94 -4.03 -21.82
N GLY A 193 -0.12 -3.24 -21.13
CA GLY A 193 0.48 -2.02 -21.70
C GLY A 193 1.33 -1.23 -20.71
N VAL A 194 1.99 -0.19 -21.21
CA VAL A 194 2.74 0.78 -20.43
C VAL A 194 1.87 2.01 -20.19
N VAL A 195 1.41 2.22 -18.95
CA VAL A 195 0.56 3.38 -18.62
C VAL A 195 1.42 4.63 -18.45
N THR A 196 1.08 5.70 -19.16
CA THR A 196 1.85 6.94 -19.26
C THR A 196 1.15 8.13 -18.62
N GLN A 197 -0.17 8.08 -18.41
CA GLN A 197 -0.92 9.07 -17.62
C GLN A 197 -2.13 8.44 -16.95
N VAL A 198 -2.47 8.96 -15.77
CA VAL A 198 -3.74 8.69 -15.09
C VAL A 198 -4.34 10.01 -14.60
N THR A 199 -5.63 10.20 -14.82
CA THR A 199 -6.42 11.25 -14.16
C THR A 199 -7.07 10.67 -12.90
N LEU A 200 -6.97 11.36 -11.77
CA LEU A 200 -7.55 10.94 -10.50
C LEU A 200 -8.50 11.99 -9.91
N GLN A 201 -9.56 11.51 -9.26
CA GLN A 201 -10.39 12.30 -8.35
C GLN A 201 -9.67 12.52 -7.03
N LEU A 202 -9.62 13.76 -6.57
CA LEU A 202 -9.13 14.15 -5.26
C LEU A 202 -10.28 14.28 -4.26
N ALA A 203 -9.99 13.98 -2.99
CA ALA A 203 -10.93 14.17 -1.89
C ALA A 203 -10.95 15.65 -1.48
N PRO A 204 -12.12 16.25 -1.17
CA PRO A 204 -12.16 17.63 -0.68
C PRO A 204 -11.51 17.72 0.71
N ASN A 205 -10.90 18.87 1.01
CA ASN A 205 -10.34 19.14 2.33
C ASN A 205 -11.46 19.26 3.38
N PRO A 206 -11.55 18.33 4.36
CA PRO A 206 -12.66 18.31 5.29
C PRO A 206 -12.56 19.46 6.31
N GLN A 207 -13.70 20.00 6.73
CA GLN A 207 -13.76 21.02 7.79
C GLN A 207 -13.24 20.49 9.14
N SER A 208 -13.42 19.19 9.38
CA SER A 208 -13.05 18.52 10.62
C SER A 208 -12.47 17.14 10.32
N ILE A 209 -11.37 16.82 10.99
CA ILE A 209 -10.83 15.47 11.08
C ILE A 209 -10.83 15.06 12.55
N ALA A 210 -11.19 13.81 12.80
CA ALA A 210 -11.01 13.20 14.11
C ALA A 210 -10.54 11.75 13.96
N MET A 211 -9.93 11.23 15.01
CA MET A 211 -9.57 9.83 15.10
C MET A 211 -10.10 9.22 16.40
N PHE A 212 -10.30 7.92 16.39
CA PHE A 212 -10.64 7.17 17.58
C PHE A 212 -9.73 5.94 17.70
N ARG A 213 -9.48 5.56 18.94
CA ARG A 213 -8.76 4.34 19.31
C ARG A 213 -9.60 3.55 20.31
N ALA A 214 -9.73 2.25 20.11
CA ALA A 214 -10.38 1.35 21.06
C ALA A 214 -9.50 0.13 21.36
N GLY A 215 -9.41 -0.25 22.63
CA GLY A 215 -8.67 -1.42 23.09
C GLY A 215 -9.57 -2.60 23.42
N LEU A 216 -9.21 -3.77 22.91
CA LEU A 216 -10.02 -4.99 22.98
C LEU A 216 -9.21 -6.16 23.55
N GLN A 217 -9.88 -7.01 24.33
CA GLN A 217 -9.37 -8.34 24.65
C GLN A 217 -9.65 -9.30 23.48
N GLN A 218 -8.88 -10.39 23.39
CA GLN A 218 -9.05 -11.41 22.35
C GLN A 218 -10.48 -11.97 22.31
N SER A 219 -11.14 -12.12 23.46
CA SER A 219 -12.52 -12.62 23.56
C SER A 219 -13.57 -11.68 22.95
N ASP A 220 -13.26 -10.39 22.83
CA ASP A 220 -14.21 -9.38 22.32
C ASP A 220 -14.07 -9.14 20.81
N LEU A 221 -13.02 -9.67 20.17
CA LEU A 221 -12.76 -9.51 18.74
C LEU A 221 -13.97 -9.87 17.85
N PRO A 222 -14.71 -10.98 18.06
CA PRO A 222 -15.90 -11.30 17.27
C PRO A 222 -16.99 -10.22 17.32
N LYS A 223 -17.25 -9.67 18.51
CA LYS A 223 -18.25 -8.61 18.71
C LYS A 223 -17.77 -7.29 18.10
N ALA A 224 -16.48 -7.00 18.23
CA ALA A 224 -15.86 -5.82 17.66
C ALA A 224 -15.93 -5.81 16.13
N ILE A 225 -15.69 -6.96 15.46
CA ILE A 225 -15.84 -7.10 14.01
C ILE A 225 -17.27 -6.77 13.58
N ALA A 226 -18.28 -7.30 14.28
CA ALA A 226 -19.68 -6.98 14.01
C ALA A 226 -19.97 -5.49 14.21
N ALA A 227 -19.48 -4.89 15.30
CA ALA A 227 -19.65 -3.47 15.58
C ALA A 227 -19.04 -2.59 14.48
N VAL A 228 -17.78 -2.85 14.08
CA VAL A 228 -17.08 -2.10 13.02
C VAL A 228 -17.79 -2.26 11.68
N ARG A 229 -18.29 -3.46 11.36
CA ARG A 229 -19.05 -3.70 10.14
C ARG A 229 -20.30 -2.84 10.07
N GLU A 230 -21.07 -2.75 11.16
CA GLU A 230 -22.25 -1.90 11.18
C GLU A 230 -21.88 -0.41 11.17
N LEU A 231 -20.78 0.01 11.80
CA LEU A 231 -20.29 1.39 11.68
C LEU A 231 -19.97 1.75 10.22
N GLN A 232 -19.34 0.84 9.47
CA GLN A 232 -19.05 1.05 8.05
C GLN A 232 -20.32 1.11 7.18
N LYS A 233 -21.39 0.37 7.55
CA LYS A 233 -22.70 0.48 6.87
C LYS A 233 -23.37 1.83 7.15
N ASP A 234 -23.41 2.22 8.43
CA ASP A 234 -24.21 3.36 8.89
C ASP A 234 -23.57 4.71 8.52
N PHE A 235 -22.24 4.77 8.45
CA PHE A 235 -21.50 6.04 8.37
C PHE A 235 -20.53 6.14 7.19
N ARG A 236 -20.77 5.37 6.11
CA ARG A 236 -19.96 5.44 4.89
C ARG A 236 -19.83 6.88 4.38
N GLY A 237 -18.61 7.31 4.09
CA GLY A 237 -18.29 8.67 3.62
C GLY A 237 -18.02 9.69 4.73
N VAL A 238 -18.33 9.36 6.00
CA VAL A 238 -17.87 10.11 7.18
C VAL A 238 -16.83 9.30 7.94
N LEU A 239 -17.09 8.00 8.14
CA LEU A 239 -16.12 7.05 8.64
C LEU A 239 -15.19 6.63 7.51
N GLY A 240 -13.89 6.83 7.70
CA GLY A 240 -12.88 6.35 6.78
C GLY A 240 -12.44 4.92 7.09
N GLY A 241 -11.27 4.55 6.57
CA GLY A 241 -10.63 3.27 6.87
C GLY A 241 -10.48 2.97 8.37
N VAL A 242 -10.85 1.75 8.77
CA VAL A 242 -10.69 1.25 10.15
C VAL A 242 -9.67 0.12 10.16
N ASN A 243 -8.70 0.23 11.06
CA ASN A 243 -7.64 -0.75 11.28
C ASN A 243 -7.84 -1.48 12.60
N LEU A 244 -7.77 -2.80 12.59
CA LEU A 244 -7.66 -3.66 13.77
C LEU A 244 -6.25 -4.24 13.78
N LEU A 245 -5.45 -3.87 14.78
CA LEU A 245 -4.06 -4.29 14.91
C LEU A 245 -3.94 -5.24 16.10
N ASN A 246 -3.31 -6.40 15.92
CA ASN A 246 -3.01 -7.27 17.06
C ASN A 246 -1.86 -6.69 17.91
N GLN A 247 -1.71 -7.19 19.13
CA GLN A 247 -0.72 -6.69 20.09
C GLN A 247 0.71 -6.67 19.52
N ALA A 248 1.14 -7.76 18.89
CA ALA A 248 2.47 -7.86 18.27
C ALA A 248 2.68 -6.80 17.18
N ARG A 249 1.64 -6.52 16.37
CA ARG A 249 1.67 -5.46 15.37
C ARG A 249 1.85 -4.08 16.01
N VAL A 250 1.13 -3.78 17.09
CA VAL A 250 1.28 -2.51 17.82
C VAL A 250 2.71 -2.37 18.37
N VAL A 251 3.26 -3.43 18.97
CA VAL A 251 4.65 -3.46 19.44
C VAL A 251 5.62 -3.12 18.30
N SER A 252 5.44 -3.72 17.12
CA SER A 252 6.31 -3.46 15.96
C SER A 252 6.33 -2.01 15.46
N MET A 253 5.33 -1.21 15.82
CA MET A 253 5.21 0.18 15.40
C MET A 253 5.83 1.17 16.38
N PHE A 254 5.91 0.79 17.66
CA PHE A 254 6.22 1.73 18.75
C PHE A 254 7.40 1.33 19.63
N THR A 255 7.97 0.13 19.44
CA THR A 255 9.18 -0.30 20.15
C THR A 255 10.31 -0.65 19.20
N SER A 256 11.54 -0.58 19.70
CA SER A 256 12.69 -1.15 18.99
C SER A 256 12.72 -2.67 19.13
N TYR A 257 13.27 -3.35 18.12
CA TYR A 257 13.54 -4.79 18.19
C TYR A 257 14.80 -5.06 19.02
N PRO A 258 14.84 -6.10 19.88
CA PRO A 258 16.03 -6.47 20.64
C PRO A 258 17.21 -6.80 19.72
N SER A 259 18.33 -6.09 19.88
CA SER A 259 19.49 -6.16 18.97
C SER A 259 20.06 -7.57 18.82
N GLU A 260 20.18 -8.33 19.92
CA GLU A 260 20.69 -9.71 19.89
C GLU A 260 19.82 -10.63 19.03
N LYS A 261 18.50 -10.48 19.13
CA LYS A 261 17.55 -11.25 18.32
C LYS A 261 17.56 -10.83 16.85
N ALA A 262 17.65 -9.52 16.59
CA ALA A 262 17.81 -8.97 15.24
C ALA A 262 19.04 -9.52 14.52
N MET A 263 20.18 -9.59 15.21
CA MET A 263 21.45 -10.10 14.66
C MET A 263 21.38 -11.59 14.31
N ASN A 264 20.52 -12.35 14.98
CA ASN A 264 20.34 -13.79 14.77
C ASN A 264 19.05 -14.14 14.01
N ASN A 265 18.30 -13.14 13.52
CA ASN A 265 16.99 -13.30 12.89
C ASN A 265 16.00 -14.16 13.71
N GLN A 266 16.04 -14.02 15.04
CA GLN A 266 15.19 -14.78 15.96
C GLN A 266 13.89 -14.03 16.23
N PRO A 267 12.71 -14.68 16.20
CA PRO A 267 11.45 -14.04 16.50
C PRO A 267 11.33 -13.68 18.00
N LEU A 268 10.51 -12.67 18.30
CA LEU A 268 10.02 -12.45 19.66
C LEU A 268 9.07 -13.57 20.10
N THR A 269 9.26 -14.05 21.32
CA THR A 269 8.35 -14.95 22.02
C THR A 269 7.10 -14.20 22.49
N LYS A 270 6.05 -14.95 22.85
CA LYS A 270 4.83 -14.37 23.42
C LYS A 270 5.10 -13.53 24.68
N LEU A 271 5.92 -14.04 25.59
CA LEU A 271 6.29 -13.33 26.83
C LEU A 271 7.05 -12.02 26.55
N GLU A 272 7.93 -11.99 25.55
CA GLU A 272 8.64 -10.76 25.17
C GLU A 272 7.69 -9.74 24.53
N ILE A 273 6.75 -10.18 23.70
CA ILE A 273 5.70 -9.31 23.14
C ILE A 273 4.83 -8.74 24.26
N GLU A 274 4.41 -9.58 25.22
CA GLU A 274 3.65 -9.17 26.39
C GLU A 274 4.43 -8.12 27.21
N GLY A 275 5.70 -8.38 27.54
CA GLY A 275 6.53 -7.42 28.29
C GLY A 275 6.75 -6.09 27.56
N LEU A 276 6.97 -6.11 26.24
CA LEU A 276 7.06 -4.88 25.44
C LEU A 276 5.71 -4.14 25.38
N SER A 277 4.61 -4.87 25.33
CA SER A 277 3.24 -4.32 25.24
C SER A 277 2.79 -3.62 26.53
N GLU A 278 3.27 -4.06 27.70
CA GLU A 278 2.95 -3.44 29.00
C GLU A 278 3.37 -1.97 29.04
N SER A 279 4.57 -1.66 28.52
CA SER A 279 5.08 -0.29 28.44
C SER A 279 4.22 0.63 27.56
N LEU A 280 3.49 0.05 26.60
CA LEU A 280 2.61 0.76 25.67
C LEU A 280 1.14 0.76 26.13
N MET A 281 0.81 0.04 27.20
CA MET A 281 -0.58 -0.30 27.57
C MET A 281 -1.35 -0.84 26.36
N ALA A 282 -0.70 -1.71 25.58
CA ALA A 282 -1.23 -2.25 24.34
C ALA A 282 -2.08 -3.51 24.61
N PRO A 283 -3.40 -3.45 24.35
CA PRO A 283 -4.30 -4.59 24.52
C PRO A 283 -4.08 -5.64 23.42
N ASP A 284 -4.72 -6.81 23.55
CA ASP A 284 -4.66 -7.91 22.56
C ASP A 284 -4.96 -7.43 21.13
N TRP A 285 -5.96 -6.55 21.00
CA TRP A 285 -6.29 -5.86 19.75
C TRP A 285 -6.57 -4.38 19.95
N THR A 286 -6.08 -3.56 19.03
CA THR A 286 -6.32 -2.12 18.98
C THR A 286 -7.08 -1.77 17.70
N ILE A 287 -8.26 -1.16 17.84
CA ILE A 287 -8.97 -0.50 16.74
C ILE A 287 -8.45 0.93 16.61
N ILE A 288 -8.16 1.37 15.38
CA ILE A 288 -7.89 2.77 15.03
C ILE A 288 -8.75 3.12 13.81
N GLY A 289 -9.46 4.24 13.86
CA GLY A 289 -10.20 4.75 12.71
C GLY A 289 -10.26 6.27 12.69
N SER A 290 -10.64 6.82 11.54
CA SER A 290 -10.74 8.25 11.29
C SER A 290 -12.13 8.68 10.84
N LEU A 291 -12.47 9.95 11.09
CA LEU A 291 -13.73 10.58 10.76
C LEU A 291 -13.46 11.89 10.01
N TYR A 292 -14.19 12.12 8.92
CA TYR A 292 -14.01 13.27 8.03
C TYR A 292 -15.33 13.95 7.74
N GLY A 293 -15.30 15.29 7.61
CA GLY A 293 -16.43 16.05 7.08
C GLY A 293 -16.74 17.32 7.87
N PRO A 294 -17.98 17.84 7.78
CA PRO A 294 -18.41 19.01 8.55
C PRO A 294 -18.32 18.76 10.06
N LYS A 295 -17.92 19.78 10.83
CA LYS A 295 -17.76 19.68 12.29
C LYS A 295 -19.01 19.11 13.02
N PRO A 296 -20.25 19.54 12.72
CA PRO A 296 -21.44 18.99 13.38
C PRO A 296 -21.65 17.50 13.08
N VAL A 297 -21.36 17.07 11.85
CA VAL A 297 -21.51 15.68 11.40
C VAL A 297 -20.47 14.79 12.08
N VAL A 298 -19.20 15.16 12.04
CA VAL A 298 -18.12 14.41 12.71
C VAL A 298 -18.40 14.28 14.21
N LYS A 299 -18.88 15.33 14.87
CA LYS A 299 -19.24 15.31 16.29
C LYS A 299 -20.43 14.39 16.59
N ALA A 300 -21.43 14.32 15.71
CA ALA A 300 -22.57 13.43 15.88
C ALA A 300 -22.16 11.96 15.68
N VAL A 301 -21.44 11.67 14.58
CA VAL A 301 -20.96 10.33 14.26
C VAL A 301 -19.97 9.83 15.32
N SER A 302 -19.07 10.68 15.84
CA SER A 302 -18.12 10.26 16.88
C SER A 302 -18.81 9.78 18.16
N LYS A 303 -19.93 10.41 18.56
CA LYS A 303 -20.74 9.93 19.70
C LYS A 303 -21.36 8.57 19.44
N LEU A 304 -21.83 8.32 18.22
CA LEU A 304 -22.43 7.03 17.83
C LEU A 304 -21.37 5.93 17.74
N VAL A 305 -20.21 6.23 17.16
CA VAL A 305 -19.02 5.36 17.16
C VAL A 305 -18.61 5.02 18.59
N GLN A 306 -18.47 6.04 19.45
CA GLN A 306 -18.12 5.84 20.86
C GLN A 306 -19.13 4.96 21.58
N LYS A 307 -20.44 5.21 21.43
CA LYS A 307 -21.49 4.42 22.06
C LYS A 307 -21.35 2.95 21.68
N ARG A 308 -21.22 2.65 20.38
CA ARG A 308 -21.16 1.27 19.89
C ARG A 308 -19.87 0.57 20.29
N LEU A 309 -18.71 1.23 20.20
CA LEU A 309 -17.44 0.60 20.53
C LEU A 309 -17.29 0.37 22.04
N LYS A 310 -17.83 1.25 22.89
CA LYS A 310 -17.82 1.05 24.36
C LYS A 310 -18.57 -0.20 24.83
N GLU A 311 -19.48 -0.74 24.02
CA GLU A 311 -20.18 -2.01 24.33
C GLU A 311 -19.27 -3.23 24.14
N VAL A 312 -18.14 -3.08 23.44
CA VAL A 312 -17.25 -4.18 23.04
C VAL A 312 -15.78 -3.93 23.38
N CYS A 313 -15.42 -2.80 23.99
CA CYS A 313 -14.03 -2.43 24.28
C CYS A 313 -13.80 -2.08 25.74
N GLY A 314 -12.61 -2.43 26.26
CA GLY A 314 -12.17 -2.08 27.61
C GLY A 314 -11.67 -0.64 27.72
N SER A 315 -11.25 -0.03 26.61
CA SER A 315 -10.82 1.37 26.57
C SER A 315 -11.21 2.04 25.26
N TYR A 316 -11.55 3.33 25.33
CA TYR A 316 -11.92 4.14 24.16
C TYR A 316 -11.36 5.56 24.29
N GLN A 317 -10.72 6.03 23.23
CA GLN A 317 -10.15 7.37 23.12
C GLN A 317 -10.67 8.04 21.84
N TYR A 318 -11.05 9.31 21.96
CA TYR A 318 -11.43 10.18 20.85
C TYR A 318 -10.51 11.40 20.86
N ILE A 319 -9.90 11.66 19.70
CA ILE A 319 -8.94 12.72 19.50
C ILE A 319 -9.40 13.52 18.29
N ASP A 320 -9.56 14.83 18.47
CA ASP A 320 -9.80 15.78 17.38
C ASP A 320 -8.66 16.80 17.36
N GLU A 321 -8.61 17.62 16.30
CA GLU A 321 -7.58 18.64 16.12
C GLU A 321 -7.58 19.66 17.28
N SER A 322 -8.75 20.01 17.81
CA SER A 322 -8.85 21.01 18.89
C SER A 322 -8.23 20.53 20.21
N ARG A 323 -8.40 19.25 20.53
CA ARG A 323 -7.78 18.60 21.69
C ARG A 323 -6.28 18.46 21.50
N LEU A 324 -5.82 18.18 20.28
CA LEU A 324 -4.40 18.09 19.95
C LEU A 324 -3.71 19.44 20.11
N ASP A 325 -4.28 20.52 19.56
CA ASP A 325 -3.74 21.88 19.66
C ASP A 325 -3.67 22.35 21.12
N MET A 326 -4.70 22.05 21.91
CA MET A 326 -4.74 22.37 23.33
C MET A 326 -3.67 21.61 24.11
N ALA A 327 -3.47 20.32 23.82
CA ALA A 327 -2.41 19.53 24.42
C ALA A 327 -1.04 20.11 24.06
N GLN A 328 -0.76 20.38 22.78
CA GLN A 328 0.53 20.94 22.36
C GLN A 328 0.85 22.26 23.07
N LYS A 329 -0.13 23.17 23.19
CA LYS A 329 0.03 24.43 23.93
C LYS A 329 0.37 24.20 25.40
N LEU A 330 -0.31 23.26 26.07
CA LEU A 330 -0.05 22.93 27.47
C LEU A 330 1.35 22.33 27.67
N PHE A 331 1.74 21.39 26.81
CA PHE A 331 3.05 20.71 26.92
C PHE A 331 4.23 21.64 26.61
N ASN A 332 4.05 22.68 25.80
CA ASN A 332 5.08 23.70 25.56
C ASN A 332 5.41 24.55 26.79
N VAL A 333 4.51 24.60 27.79
CA VAL A 333 4.68 25.38 29.03
C VAL A 333 5.24 24.52 30.19
N LEU A 334 5.15 23.19 30.09
CA LEU A 334 5.57 22.27 31.16
C LEU A 334 7.05 21.83 31.02
N PRO A 335 7.79 21.69 32.14
CA PRO A 335 9.22 21.34 32.12
C PRO A 335 9.48 19.91 31.57
N ASN A 336 10.45 19.80 30.65
CA ASN A 336 10.74 18.62 29.81
C ASN A 336 10.97 17.30 30.55
N ARG A 337 11.48 17.32 31.78
CA ARG A 337 11.98 16.11 32.48
C ARG A 337 10.89 15.11 32.89
N TRP A 338 9.63 15.55 33.00
CA TRP A 338 8.55 14.74 33.59
C TRP A 338 7.58 14.17 32.54
N PHE A 339 7.69 14.60 31.27
CA PHE A 339 6.67 14.36 30.24
C PHE A 339 7.23 13.90 28.89
N SER A 340 8.45 13.37 28.85
CA SER A 340 9.12 12.96 27.60
C SER A 340 8.32 11.90 26.81
N GLY A 341 7.79 10.87 27.48
CA GLY A 341 6.95 9.84 26.84
C GLY A 341 5.62 10.37 26.28
N TYR A 342 4.97 11.30 26.99
CA TYR A 342 3.74 11.96 26.52
C TYR A 342 3.99 12.84 25.30
N ARG A 343 5.13 13.54 25.22
CA ARG A 343 5.51 14.33 24.04
C ARG A 343 5.73 13.47 22.81
N GLN A 344 6.35 12.30 22.96
CA GLN A 344 6.54 11.35 21.86
C GLN A 344 5.19 10.86 21.30
N GLN A 345 4.24 10.51 22.17
CA GLN A 345 2.88 10.13 21.76
C GLN A 345 2.14 11.29 21.06
N LEU A 346 2.26 12.52 21.58
CA LEU A 346 1.67 13.70 20.93
C LEU A 346 2.26 13.99 19.55
N SER A 347 3.57 13.80 19.38
CA SER A 347 4.24 13.92 18.09
C SER A 347 3.69 12.88 17.10
N ALA A 348 3.55 11.62 17.52
CA ALA A 348 3.00 10.56 16.69
C ALA A 348 1.55 10.83 16.27
N VAL A 349 0.72 11.33 17.19
CA VAL A 349 -0.65 11.75 16.90
C VAL A 349 -0.66 12.92 15.92
N HIS A 350 0.20 13.92 16.12
CA HIS A 350 0.29 15.06 15.21
C HIS A 350 0.71 14.65 13.80
N GLU A 351 1.71 13.77 13.66
CA GLU A 351 2.08 13.19 12.37
C GLU A 351 0.92 12.43 11.73
N ALA A 352 0.15 11.65 12.50
CA ALA A 352 -1.04 10.97 11.99
C ALA A 352 -2.08 11.94 11.44
N PHE A 353 -2.33 13.07 12.12
CA PHE A 353 -3.22 14.12 11.60
C PHE A 353 -2.69 14.79 10.33
N GLN A 354 -1.37 15.01 10.23
CA GLN A 354 -0.78 15.52 8.98
C GLN A 354 -1.01 14.55 7.81
N ILE A 355 -0.87 13.23 8.06
CA ILE A 355 -1.18 12.21 7.06
C ILE A 355 -2.67 12.28 6.68
N PHE A 356 -3.59 12.33 7.64
CA PHE A 356 -5.03 12.47 7.35
C PHE A 356 -5.39 13.77 6.61
N ARG A 357 -4.57 14.83 6.74
CA ARG A 357 -4.65 16.09 5.98
C ARG A 357 -3.94 16.02 4.62
N GLY A 358 -3.63 14.84 4.11
CA GLY A 358 -3.02 14.66 2.79
C GLY A 358 -1.53 14.98 2.74
N THR A 359 -0.83 15.05 3.87
CA THR A 359 0.63 15.25 3.88
C THR A 359 1.32 13.88 3.91
N PRO A 360 2.01 13.46 2.85
CA PRO A 360 2.72 12.18 2.85
C PRO A 360 3.88 12.17 3.87
N LYS A 361 4.09 11.04 4.55
CA LYS A 361 5.13 10.86 5.59
C LYS A 361 5.81 9.50 5.50
N ASN A 362 7.03 9.41 6.04
CA ASN A 362 7.79 8.16 6.13
C ASN A 362 7.46 7.32 7.37
N THR A 363 6.56 7.76 8.26
CA THR A 363 6.33 7.14 9.57
C THR A 363 6.03 5.64 9.50
N ALA A 364 5.27 5.19 8.49
CA ALA A 364 4.95 3.78 8.30
C ALA A 364 6.14 2.94 7.77
N LEU A 365 7.14 3.56 7.13
CA LEU A 365 8.34 2.87 6.63
C LEU A 365 9.28 2.41 7.74
N ASN A 366 9.18 2.97 8.94
CA ASN A 366 9.93 2.53 10.12
C ASN A 366 9.80 1.00 10.35
N LEU A 367 8.64 0.44 9.99
CA LEU A 367 8.38 -0.98 10.08
C LEU A 367 9.39 -1.84 9.29
N ALA A 368 9.77 -1.40 8.09
CA ALA A 368 10.70 -2.14 7.25
C ALA A 368 12.08 -2.27 7.91
N TYR A 369 12.42 -1.34 8.81
CA TYR A 369 13.69 -1.30 9.53
C TYR A 369 13.63 -2.02 10.88
N TRP A 370 12.44 -2.41 11.35
CA TRP A 370 12.23 -2.85 12.73
C TRP A 370 13.20 -3.96 13.16
N VAL A 371 13.33 -5.01 12.34
CA VAL A 371 14.27 -6.13 12.60
C VAL A 371 15.71 -5.79 12.22
N ARG A 372 15.94 -4.90 11.24
CA ARG A 372 17.26 -4.69 10.64
C ARG A 372 18.12 -3.66 11.36
N ASN A 373 17.52 -2.56 11.83
CA ASN A 373 18.29 -1.39 12.23
C ASN A 373 17.74 -0.72 13.50
N PRO A 374 18.52 -0.67 14.59
CA PRO A 374 18.12 0.06 15.80
C PRO A 374 18.09 1.58 15.61
N GLN A 375 18.70 2.12 14.55
CA GLN A 375 18.69 3.55 14.23
C GLN A 375 18.12 3.80 12.83
N LEU A 376 17.03 4.56 12.76
CA LEU A 376 16.39 4.89 11.49
C LEU A 376 17.27 5.82 10.63
N PRO A 377 17.36 5.59 9.31
CA PRO A 377 18.13 6.47 8.42
C PRO A 377 17.43 7.81 8.21
N LYS A 378 18.17 8.81 7.70
CA LYS A 378 17.60 10.09 7.29
C LYS A 378 16.76 9.96 6.00
N THR A 379 17.20 9.10 5.09
CA THR A 379 16.54 8.82 3.81
C THR A 379 16.16 7.35 3.80
N PHE A 380 14.88 7.06 3.55
CA PHE A 380 14.36 5.70 3.59
C PHE A 380 14.53 5.02 2.24
N ARG A 381 15.38 4.00 2.18
CA ARG A 381 15.56 3.12 1.01
C ARG A 381 15.60 1.65 1.44
N PRO A 382 14.48 1.06 1.92
CA PRO A 382 14.44 -0.33 2.37
C PRO A 382 15.03 -1.36 1.39
N ASP A 383 14.93 -1.12 0.09
CA ASP A 383 15.51 -1.94 -0.98
C ASP A 383 17.04 -1.95 -0.98
N ALA A 384 17.65 -0.81 -0.63
CA ALA A 384 19.10 -0.60 -0.63
C ALA A 384 19.73 -0.75 0.77
N ASP A 385 18.96 -0.60 1.84
CA ASP A 385 19.41 -0.60 3.24
C ASP A 385 19.36 -1.99 3.90
N ASP A 386 19.38 -3.06 3.09
CA ASP A 386 19.32 -4.46 3.54
C ASP A 386 18.16 -4.79 4.48
N CYS A 387 17.03 -4.11 4.32
CA CYS A 387 15.80 -4.42 5.06
C CYS A 387 15.10 -5.63 4.45
N GLY A 388 14.78 -6.63 5.27
CA GLY A 388 13.97 -7.79 4.87
C GLY A 388 12.50 -7.53 5.16
N LEU A 389 11.71 -7.51 4.09
CA LEU A 389 10.27 -7.30 4.15
C LEU A 389 9.63 -8.07 3.00
N ILE A 390 8.64 -8.91 3.31
CA ILE A 390 7.67 -9.48 2.36
C ILE A 390 6.28 -9.16 2.90
N TRP A 391 5.38 -8.67 2.05
CA TRP A 391 3.98 -8.47 2.44
C TRP A 391 3.13 -9.68 2.11
N TYR A 392 2.45 -10.23 3.13
CA TYR A 392 1.38 -11.20 2.95
C TYR A 392 0.03 -10.52 3.22
N SER A 393 -0.75 -10.30 2.16
CA SER A 393 -1.91 -9.38 2.22
C SER A 393 -3.25 -10.01 1.79
N PRO A 394 -3.77 -11.01 2.54
CA PRO A 394 -4.98 -11.75 2.16
C PRO A 394 -6.27 -10.96 2.34
N LEU A 395 -7.23 -11.23 1.46
CA LEU A 395 -8.61 -10.77 1.55
C LEU A 395 -9.41 -11.69 2.48
N ILE A 396 -10.17 -11.09 3.39
CA ILE A 396 -10.94 -11.80 4.41
C ILE A 396 -12.35 -11.20 4.45
N GLU A 397 -13.38 -12.03 4.30
CA GLU A 397 -14.76 -11.58 4.49
C GLU A 397 -14.93 -11.00 5.90
N MET A 398 -15.71 -9.92 6.02
CA MET A 398 -15.95 -9.24 7.30
C MET A 398 -16.95 -10.02 8.18
N ARG A 399 -16.55 -11.23 8.57
CA ARG A 399 -17.27 -12.21 9.37
C ARG A 399 -16.34 -12.70 10.48
N ALA A 400 -16.82 -12.69 11.72
CA ALA A 400 -16.02 -13.04 12.89
C ALA A 400 -15.37 -14.43 12.76
N GLU A 401 -16.12 -15.44 12.34
CA GLU A 401 -15.61 -16.80 12.13
C GLU A 401 -14.45 -16.84 11.13
N ARG A 402 -14.56 -16.12 10.01
CA ARG A 402 -13.55 -16.06 8.96
C ARG A 402 -12.27 -15.38 9.45
N VAL A 403 -12.41 -14.28 10.19
CA VAL A 403 -11.27 -13.62 10.85
C VAL A 403 -10.61 -14.54 11.88
N SER A 404 -11.39 -15.24 12.70
CA SER A 404 -10.85 -16.21 13.67
C SER A 404 -10.10 -17.35 12.99
N GLN A 405 -10.64 -17.93 11.92
CA GLN A 405 -9.98 -18.98 11.13
C GLN A 405 -8.65 -18.49 10.55
N PHE A 406 -8.63 -17.27 10.00
CA PHE A 406 -7.41 -16.67 9.49
C PHE A 406 -6.37 -16.44 10.60
N CYS A 407 -6.76 -15.83 11.71
CA CYS A 407 -5.85 -15.56 12.83
C CYS A 407 -5.25 -16.86 13.41
N GLN A 408 -6.06 -17.92 13.55
CA GLN A 408 -5.60 -19.23 14.02
C GLN A 408 -4.60 -19.86 13.04
N SER A 409 -4.87 -19.80 11.74
CA SER A 409 -3.95 -20.31 10.72
C SER A 409 -2.62 -19.57 10.76
N MET A 410 -2.66 -18.24 10.81
CA MET A 410 -1.45 -17.42 10.88
C MET A 410 -0.68 -17.62 12.17
N GLU A 411 -1.35 -17.80 13.32
CA GLU A 411 -0.69 -18.12 14.58
C GLU A 411 0.05 -19.47 14.51
N HIS A 412 -0.63 -20.52 14.03
CA HIS A 412 -0.05 -21.85 13.88
C HIS A 412 1.17 -21.83 12.95
N LEU A 413 1.04 -21.22 11.76
CA LEU A 413 2.13 -21.11 10.80
C LEU A 413 3.30 -20.29 11.34
N SER A 414 3.01 -19.19 12.04
CA SER A 414 4.05 -18.33 12.61
C SER A 414 4.85 -19.07 13.68
N GLN A 415 4.20 -19.89 14.51
CA GLN A 415 4.88 -20.75 15.48
C GLN A 415 5.74 -21.82 14.80
N GLN A 416 5.20 -22.48 13.76
CA GLN A 416 5.91 -23.53 13.03
C GLN A 416 7.17 -23.01 12.32
N TYR A 417 7.13 -21.80 11.74
CA TYR A 417 8.23 -21.22 10.96
C TYR A 417 9.09 -20.22 11.74
N GLY A 418 8.80 -20.03 13.03
CA GLY A 418 9.54 -19.08 13.86
C GLY A 418 9.43 -17.63 13.37
N GLN A 419 8.22 -17.17 13.06
CA GLN A 419 7.95 -15.80 12.59
C GLN A 419 7.12 -15.03 13.62
N ASN A 420 7.25 -13.70 13.64
CA ASN A 420 6.34 -12.86 14.42
C ASN A 420 5.01 -12.67 13.68
N ASN A 421 3.90 -12.96 14.37
CA ASN A 421 2.56 -12.84 13.81
C ASN A 421 2.03 -11.40 13.91
N LEU A 422 2.40 -10.55 12.95
CA LEU A 422 2.05 -9.13 12.93
C LEU A 422 0.81 -8.89 12.07
N ILE A 423 -0.39 -8.83 12.65
CA ILE A 423 -1.64 -8.71 11.87
C ILE A 423 -2.20 -7.29 11.96
N THR A 424 -2.46 -6.70 10.79
CA THR A 424 -3.39 -5.57 10.64
C THR A 424 -4.56 -6.01 9.76
N LEU A 425 -5.79 -5.79 10.20
CA LEU A 425 -6.99 -5.95 9.37
C LEU A 425 -7.53 -4.55 9.06
N THR A 426 -7.58 -4.19 7.78
CA THR A 426 -8.04 -2.88 7.32
C THR A 426 -9.35 -3.03 6.57
N CYS A 427 -10.37 -2.23 6.88
CA CYS A 427 -11.61 -2.20 6.11
C CYS A 427 -12.02 -0.78 5.72
N PHE A 428 -12.50 -0.62 4.49
CA PHE A 428 -13.05 0.61 3.92
C PHE A 428 -14.56 0.54 3.71
N ASP A 429 -15.12 -0.66 3.81
CA ASP A 429 -16.55 -0.93 3.76
C ASP A 429 -16.92 -2.07 4.72
N SER A 430 -18.17 -2.52 4.63
CA SER A 430 -18.74 -3.54 5.52
C SER A 430 -18.61 -4.98 5.03
N SER A 431 -17.90 -5.22 3.92
CA SER A 431 -17.87 -6.51 3.23
C SER A 431 -16.59 -7.28 3.48
N MET A 432 -15.45 -6.60 3.54
CA MET A 432 -14.14 -7.24 3.49
C MET A 432 -13.11 -6.51 4.37
N PHE A 433 -12.21 -7.29 4.96
CA PHE A 433 -10.92 -6.83 5.44
C PHE A 433 -9.84 -7.15 4.42
N GLU A 434 -8.98 -6.18 4.16
CA GLU A 434 -7.66 -6.39 3.60
C GLU A 434 -6.70 -6.57 4.77
N ALA A 435 -6.24 -7.81 4.98
CA ALA A 435 -5.20 -8.05 5.96
C ALA A 435 -3.85 -7.59 5.39
N THR A 436 -3.00 -7.03 6.24
CA THR A 436 -1.59 -6.77 5.92
C THR A 436 -0.73 -7.39 7.01
N VAL A 437 0.03 -8.42 6.62
CA VAL A 437 0.96 -9.14 7.49
C VAL A 437 2.38 -8.93 6.97
N PRO A 438 3.18 -8.04 7.59
CA PRO A 438 4.58 -7.88 7.24
C PRO A 438 5.39 -9.08 7.77
N ILE A 439 6.07 -9.78 6.86
CA ILE A 439 7.06 -10.79 7.18
C ILE A 439 8.41 -10.06 7.19
N LEU A 440 8.93 -9.84 8.39
CA LEU A 440 10.15 -9.06 8.62
C LEU A 440 11.30 -9.99 8.95
N TYR A 441 12.46 -9.69 8.38
CA TYR A 441 13.66 -10.48 8.60
C TYR A 441 14.92 -9.64 8.38
N ASN A 442 16.04 -10.12 8.89
CA ASN A 442 17.34 -9.51 8.66
C ASN A 442 18.00 -10.16 7.44
N LYS A 443 18.09 -9.41 6.32
CA LYS A 443 18.71 -9.90 5.08
C LYS A 443 20.19 -10.26 5.22
N THR A 444 20.88 -9.72 6.23
CA THR A 444 22.32 -10.01 6.42
C THR A 444 22.56 -11.37 7.07
N VAL A 445 21.51 -12.03 7.57
CA VAL A 445 21.60 -13.36 8.18
C VAL A 445 21.37 -14.41 7.10
N GLU A 446 22.33 -15.33 6.96
CA GLU A 446 22.26 -16.41 5.97
C GLU A 446 20.98 -17.24 6.16
N GLY A 447 20.30 -17.56 5.07
CA GLY A 447 19.07 -18.35 5.08
C GLY A 447 17.80 -17.60 5.51
N ALA A 448 17.90 -16.43 6.15
CA ALA A 448 16.74 -15.68 6.66
C ALA A 448 15.74 -15.31 5.54
N SER A 449 16.24 -14.82 4.41
CA SER A 449 15.42 -14.51 3.24
C SER A 449 14.68 -15.73 2.70
N LYS A 450 15.36 -16.89 2.65
CA LYS A 450 14.74 -18.13 2.17
C LYS A 450 13.65 -18.58 3.14
N ALA A 451 13.92 -18.58 4.43
CA ALA A 451 12.93 -18.94 5.45
C ALA A 451 11.68 -18.05 5.40
N ALA A 452 11.85 -16.74 5.19
CA ALA A 452 10.74 -15.80 5.03
C ALA A 452 9.90 -16.08 3.76
N ARG A 453 10.55 -16.44 2.64
CA ARG A 453 9.83 -16.85 1.41
C ARG A 453 9.13 -18.19 1.56
N ASP A 454 9.77 -19.17 2.22
CA ASP A 454 9.16 -20.48 2.51
C ASP A 454 7.91 -20.30 3.39
N PHE A 455 7.98 -19.43 4.41
CA PHE A 455 6.82 -19.06 5.22
C PHE A 455 5.71 -18.43 4.39
N PHE A 456 6.02 -17.46 3.51
CA PHE A 456 5.03 -16.86 2.61
C PHE A 456 4.33 -17.91 1.75
N LEU A 457 5.10 -18.79 1.09
CA LEU A 457 4.56 -19.81 0.20
C LEU A 457 3.69 -20.82 0.95
N GLN A 458 4.10 -21.21 2.16
CA GLN A 458 3.28 -22.09 3.01
C GLN A 458 2.00 -21.39 3.48
N ALA A 459 2.10 -20.13 3.92
CA ALA A 459 0.95 -19.36 4.35
C ALA A 459 -0.06 -19.18 3.22
N LEU A 460 0.42 -18.88 2.01
CA LEU A 460 -0.40 -18.84 0.81
C LEU A 460 -1.07 -20.19 0.53
N ALA A 461 -0.33 -21.30 0.55
CA ALA A 461 -0.87 -22.62 0.25
C ALA A 461 -1.95 -23.05 1.24
N GLU A 462 -1.73 -22.89 2.56
CA GLU A 462 -2.70 -23.30 3.58
C GLU A 462 -3.91 -22.38 3.63
N ASN A 463 -3.71 -21.06 3.62
CA ASN A 463 -4.83 -20.12 3.69
C ASN A 463 -5.70 -20.13 2.43
N ARG A 464 -5.15 -20.47 1.25
CA ARG A 464 -5.97 -20.67 0.04
C ARG A 464 -6.96 -21.82 0.19
N LYS A 465 -6.58 -22.92 0.87
CA LYS A 465 -7.51 -24.03 1.18
C LYS A 465 -8.65 -23.56 2.10
N LEU A 466 -8.37 -22.57 2.94
CA LEU A 466 -9.36 -21.94 3.81
C LEU A 466 -10.17 -20.85 3.09
N GLY A 467 -9.87 -20.51 1.84
CA GLY A 467 -10.57 -19.49 1.05
C GLY A 467 -10.05 -18.06 1.24
N PHE A 468 -8.83 -17.88 1.73
CA PHE A 468 -8.17 -16.57 1.78
C PHE A 468 -7.08 -16.48 0.70
N HIS A 469 -7.02 -15.35 0.01
CA HIS A 469 -6.03 -15.12 -1.05
C HIS A 469 -5.48 -13.70 -0.99
N PRO A 470 -4.16 -13.48 -1.15
CA PRO A 470 -3.60 -12.15 -1.28
C PRO A 470 -4.19 -11.37 -2.45
N TYR A 471 -4.59 -10.12 -2.22
CA TYR A 471 -4.99 -9.23 -3.34
C TYR A 471 -3.79 -8.78 -4.17
N ARG A 472 -2.59 -8.90 -3.60
CA ARG A 472 -1.32 -8.51 -4.19
C ARG A 472 -0.23 -9.48 -3.80
N LEU A 473 0.59 -9.87 -4.76
CA LEU A 473 1.60 -10.91 -4.61
C LEU A 473 3.01 -10.32 -4.77
N PRO A 474 4.02 -10.87 -4.08
CA PRO A 474 5.41 -10.64 -4.43
C PRO A 474 5.74 -11.36 -5.74
N ILE A 475 6.72 -10.83 -6.50
CA ILE A 475 7.05 -11.33 -7.84
C ILE A 475 7.37 -12.83 -7.89
N PHE A 476 8.02 -13.41 -6.86
CA PHE A 476 8.35 -14.84 -6.83
C PHE A 476 7.11 -15.75 -6.70
N ALA A 477 5.98 -15.21 -6.26
CA ALA A 477 4.76 -15.97 -6.03
C ALA A 477 3.73 -15.85 -7.18
N MET A 478 3.93 -14.90 -8.10
CA MET A 478 2.98 -14.67 -9.20
C MET A 478 2.91 -15.87 -10.14
N GLU A 479 4.04 -16.24 -10.75
CA GLU A 479 4.08 -17.32 -11.75
C GLU A 479 3.54 -18.67 -11.23
N PRO A 480 3.92 -19.18 -10.04
CA PRO A 480 3.37 -20.44 -9.53
C PRO A 480 1.85 -20.43 -9.33
N ILE A 481 1.28 -19.31 -8.88
CA ILE A 481 -0.15 -19.18 -8.64
C ILE A 481 -0.92 -19.18 -9.95
N TYR A 482 -0.43 -18.44 -10.95
CA TYR A 482 -1.08 -18.34 -12.25
C TYR A 482 -0.90 -19.59 -13.11
N ASN A 483 0.24 -20.28 -13.01
CA ASN A 483 0.43 -21.56 -13.69
C ASN A 483 -0.47 -22.67 -13.10
N ALA A 484 -0.86 -22.56 -11.83
CA ALA A 484 -1.83 -23.46 -11.23
C ALA A 484 -3.29 -23.18 -11.67
N SER A 485 -3.60 -21.99 -12.18
CA SER A 485 -4.89 -21.70 -12.83
C SER A 485 -4.85 -22.08 -14.32
N GLY A 486 -5.99 -22.55 -14.84
CA GLY A 486 -6.15 -22.79 -16.28
C GLY A 486 -6.08 -21.49 -17.10
N ASP A 487 -6.14 -21.61 -18.43
CA ASP A 487 -6.15 -20.45 -19.33
C ASP A 487 -7.43 -19.62 -19.17
N GLY A 488 -7.27 -18.39 -18.68
CA GLY A 488 -8.37 -17.43 -18.48
C GLY A 488 -8.72 -16.60 -19.72
N LEU A 489 -9.71 -15.73 -19.58
CA LEU A 489 -10.05 -14.75 -20.62
C LEU A 489 -8.92 -13.73 -20.78
N GLU A 490 -8.32 -13.30 -19.68
CA GLU A 490 -7.17 -12.43 -19.57
C GLU A 490 -5.97 -12.94 -20.38
N ASP A 491 -5.68 -14.25 -20.32
CA ASP A 491 -4.58 -14.86 -21.07
C ASP A 491 -4.88 -14.85 -22.59
N ARG A 492 -6.14 -15.07 -22.97
CA ARG A 492 -6.57 -14.97 -24.37
C ARG A 492 -6.45 -13.54 -24.90
N ILE A 493 -6.84 -12.55 -24.08
CA ILE A 493 -6.66 -11.14 -24.42
C ILE A 493 -5.16 -10.82 -24.53
N LYS A 494 -4.34 -11.30 -23.60
CA LYS A 494 -2.90 -11.03 -23.59
C LYS A 494 -2.23 -11.59 -24.83
N ARG A 495 -2.54 -12.83 -25.22
CA ARG A 495 -2.01 -13.42 -26.47
C ARG A 495 -2.47 -12.67 -27.73
N ALA A 496 -3.68 -12.12 -27.72
CA ALA A 496 -4.18 -11.34 -28.84
C ALA A 496 -3.50 -9.97 -28.96
N LEU A 497 -3.20 -9.30 -27.83
CA LEU A 497 -2.57 -7.98 -27.79
C LEU A 497 -1.04 -8.03 -27.83
N ASP A 498 -0.43 -9.09 -27.30
CA ASP A 498 1.01 -9.26 -27.14
C ASP A 498 1.48 -10.67 -27.52
N PRO A 499 1.39 -11.06 -28.79
CA PRO A 499 1.78 -12.41 -29.23
C PRO A 499 3.27 -12.70 -28.97
N ASN A 500 4.11 -11.66 -28.91
CA ASN A 500 5.55 -11.76 -28.67
C ASN A 500 5.93 -11.68 -27.18
N ARG A 501 4.95 -11.51 -26.28
CA ARG A 501 5.15 -11.42 -24.82
C ARG A 501 6.16 -10.33 -24.42
N VAL A 502 6.06 -9.19 -25.09
CA VAL A 502 6.98 -8.06 -24.95
C VAL A 502 6.83 -7.39 -23.60
N ILE A 503 5.60 -7.12 -23.13
CA ILE A 503 5.41 -6.38 -21.88
C ILE A 503 5.29 -7.35 -20.71
N ALA A 504 6.20 -7.21 -19.74
CA ALA A 504 6.22 -7.84 -18.41
C ALA A 504 5.60 -9.26 -18.35
N PRO A 505 6.14 -10.25 -19.07
CA PRO A 505 5.59 -11.59 -19.08
C PRO A 505 5.59 -12.19 -17.66
N GLY A 506 4.48 -12.89 -17.32
CA GLY A 506 4.26 -13.46 -15.98
C GLY A 506 3.71 -12.49 -14.94
N ARG A 507 3.55 -11.19 -15.25
CA ARG A 507 2.90 -10.20 -14.35
C ARG A 507 1.39 -10.39 -14.33
N TYR A 508 0.95 -11.24 -13.41
CA TYR A 508 -0.47 -11.59 -13.15
C TYR A 508 -1.23 -12.24 -14.34
N VAL A 509 -0.70 -12.20 -15.56
CA VAL A 509 -1.29 -12.75 -16.79
C VAL A 509 -0.19 -13.42 -17.63
N LYS A 510 -0.51 -14.55 -18.29
CA LYS A 510 0.44 -15.44 -18.99
C LYS A 510 0.84 -15.01 -20.40
#